data_AF-A0AAW9W944-F1
#
_entry.id   AF-A0AAW9W944-F1
#
_cell.length_a   1.000
_cell.length_b   1.000
_cell.length_c   1.000
_cell.angle_alpha   90.00
_cell.angle_beta   90.00
_cell.angle_gamma   90.00
#
_symmetry.space_group_name_H-M   'P 1'
#
loop_
_entity.id
_entity.type
_entity.pdbx_description
1 polymer ?
#
loop_
_entity_poly.entity_id
_entity_poly.type
_entity_poly.pdbx_seq_one_letter_code
_entity_poly.pdbx_strand_id
1 'polypeptide(L)'
;SYLDINFERLLQSIEQEIKKKCKILIRLHPNDSHFSNNISFNHDIIDVTLFSDMQELILLADVLLTDYSSAIFDFMLLNKPYVRY
;
A
#
# COMPACT_ATOMS: atom_id res chain seq x y z
N SER A 1 9.00 -12.87 -2.28
CA SER A 1 8.80 -11.71 -3.16
C SER A 1 7.43 -11.11 -2.90
N TYR A 2 7.28 -9.77 -2.94
CA TYR A 2 5.98 -9.08 -2.85
C TYR A 2 4.96 -9.57 -3.92
N LEU A 3 5.46 -10.29 -4.92
CA LEU A 3 4.75 -10.93 -6.03
C LEU A 3 3.72 -12.00 -5.65
N ASP A 4 3.83 -12.59 -4.46
CA ASP A 4 2.91 -13.66 -4.01
C ASP A 4 1.91 -13.18 -2.93
N ILE A 5 1.84 -11.87 -2.67
CA ILE A 5 0.94 -11.35 -1.65
C ILE A 5 -0.49 -11.35 -2.17
N ASN A 6 -1.35 -12.16 -1.55
CA ASN A 6 -2.78 -12.10 -1.77
C ASN A 6 -3.36 -10.89 -1.00
N PHE A 7 -3.51 -9.76 -1.69
CA PHE A 7 -3.99 -8.50 -1.11
C PHE A 7 -5.43 -8.59 -0.58
N GLU A 8 -6.29 -9.44 -1.14
CA GLU A 8 -7.65 -9.65 -0.62
C GLU A 8 -7.61 -10.31 0.76
N ARG A 9 -6.81 -11.38 0.91
CA ARG A 9 -6.63 -12.06 2.19
C ARG A 9 -5.97 -11.16 3.22
N LEU A 10 -5.00 -10.35 2.78
CA LEU A 10 -4.35 -9.35 3.64
C LEU A 10 -5.38 -8.34 4.14
N LEU A 11 -6.18 -7.75 3.24
CA LEU A 11 -7.23 -6.80 3.60
C LEU A 11 -8.21 -7.42 4.60
N GLN A 12 -8.73 -8.61 4.31
CA GLN A 12 -9.65 -9.31 5.21
C GLN A 12 -9.05 -9.53 6.61
N SER A 13 -7.76 -9.90 6.69
CA SER A 13 -7.08 -10.13 7.96
C SER A 13 -6.93 -8.82 8.76
N ILE A 14 -6.57 -7.73 8.07
CA ILE A 14 -6.44 -6.40 8.68
C ILE A 14 -7.80 -5.91 9.19
N GLU A 15 -8.84 -6.00 8.37
CA GLU A 15 -10.19 -5.55 8.75
C GLU A 15 -10.76 -6.36 9.93
N GLN A 16 -10.47 -7.66 10.01
CA GLN A 16 -10.87 -8.50 11.15
C GLN A 16 -10.22 -8.07 12.46
N GLU A 17 -8.93 -7.73 12.42
CA GLU A 17 -8.18 -7.33 13.61
C GLU A 17 -8.53 -5.91 14.05
N ILE A 18 -8.60 -4.96 13.10
CA ILE A 18 -8.86 -3.55 13.36
C ILE A 18 -10.37 -3.28 13.54
N LYS A 19 -11.24 -4.20 13.13
CA LYS A 19 -12.71 -4.10 13.16
C LYS A 19 -13.24 -2.84 12.46
N LYS A 20 -12.55 -2.43 11.39
CA LYS A 20 -12.90 -1.28 10.55
C LYS A 20 -12.73 -1.67 9.09
N LYS A 21 -13.49 -1.02 8.22
CA LYS A 21 -13.27 -1.11 6.78
C LYS A 21 -11.98 -0.40 6.40
N CYS A 22 -11.19 -1.02 5.55
CA CYS A 22 -9.91 -0.52 5.10
C CYS A 22 -9.87 -0.49 3.57
N LYS A 23 -9.00 0.36 3.03
CA LYS A 23 -8.66 0.36 1.61
C LYS A 23 -7.16 0.23 1.48
N ILE A 24 -6.73 -0.55 0.50
CA ILE A 24 -5.32 -0.73 0.16
C ILE A 24 -5.04 0.09 -1.09
N LEU A 25 -4.11 1.04 -0.96
CA LEU A 25 -3.57 1.79 -2.07
C LEU A 25 -2.24 1.16 -2.47
N ILE A 26 -2.17 0.63 -3.70
CA ILE A 26 -0.96 -0.04 -4.20
C ILE A 26 -0.25 0.92 -5.15
N ARG A 27 0.99 1.28 -4.79
CA ARG A 27 1.88 2.06 -5.64
C ARG A 27 3.09 1.20 -5.99
N LEU A 28 3.19 0.77 -7.25
CA LEU A 28 4.34 0.02 -7.74
C LEU A 28 5.46 0.97 -8.20
N HIS A 29 6.70 0.52 -8.15
CA HIS A 29 7.80 1.23 -8.78
C HIS A 29 7.64 1.15 -10.32
N PRO A 30 8.05 2.16 -11.12
CA PRO A 30 7.90 2.11 -12.58
C PRO A 30 8.51 0.88 -13.24
N ASN A 31 9.66 0.40 -12.74
CA ASN A 31 10.29 -0.86 -13.20
C ASN A 31 9.42 -2.09 -12.95
N ASP A 32 8.58 -2.03 -11.93
CA ASP A 32 7.76 -3.12 -11.43
C ASP A 32 6.28 -2.94 -11.83
N SER A 33 5.98 -1.93 -12.65
CA SER A 33 4.62 -1.62 -13.09
C SER A 33 3.95 -2.79 -13.79
N HIS A 34 4.71 -3.67 -14.46
CA HIS A 34 4.19 -4.89 -15.09
C HIS A 34 3.53 -5.86 -14.10
N PHE A 35 3.86 -5.79 -12.80
CA PHE A 35 3.25 -6.64 -11.78
C PHE A 35 1.84 -6.22 -11.40
N SER A 36 1.38 -5.02 -11.78
CA SER A 36 -0.02 -4.62 -11.59
C SER A 36 -0.97 -5.61 -12.26
N ASN A 37 -0.57 -6.22 -13.38
CA ASN A 37 -1.36 -7.22 -14.10
C ASN A 37 -1.66 -8.49 -13.28
N ASN A 38 -0.84 -8.79 -12.27
CA ASN A 38 -1.03 -9.95 -11.40
C ASN A 38 -1.90 -9.62 -10.17
N ILE A 39 -2.28 -8.36 -9.99
CA ILE A 39 -3.05 -7.88 -8.85
C ILE A 39 -4.50 -7.69 -9.31
N SER A 40 -5.43 -8.31 -8.58
CA SER A 40 -6.86 -8.10 -8.80
C SER A 40 -7.31 -6.82 -8.11
N PHE A 41 -7.30 -5.70 -8.83
CA PHE A 41 -7.82 -4.43 -8.34
C PHE A 41 -9.35 -4.43 -8.28
N ASN A 42 -9.91 -3.76 -7.27
CA ASN A 42 -11.35 -3.65 -7.05
C ASN A 42 -11.69 -2.35 -6.28
N HIS A 43 -12.87 -2.26 -5.66
CA HIS A 43 -13.29 -1.06 -4.93
C HIS A 43 -12.43 -0.74 -3.68
N ASP A 44 -11.82 -1.76 -3.09
CA ASP A 44 -11.06 -1.68 -1.85
C ASP A 44 -9.55 -1.83 -2.08
N ILE A 45 -9.14 -2.42 -3.19
CA ILE A 45 -7.73 -2.54 -3.62
C ILE A 45 -7.55 -1.66 -4.87
N ILE A 46 -6.91 -0.51 -4.69
CA ILE A 46 -6.84 0.56 -5.69
C ILE A 46 -5.41 0.70 -6.21
N ASP A 47 -5.25 0.70 -7.53
CA ASP A 47 -3.98 1.02 -8.18
C ASP A 47 -3.75 2.54 -8.18
N VAL A 48 -2.69 2.97 -7.51
CA VAL A 48 -2.23 4.37 -7.46
C VAL A 48 -0.82 4.52 -8.03
N THR A 49 -0.36 3.55 -8.82
CA THR A 49 0.97 3.54 -9.45
C THR A 49 1.20 4.77 -10.35
N LEU A 50 0.16 5.19 -11.10
CA LEU A 50 0.21 6.36 -11.98
C LEU A 50 -0.08 7.69 -11.27
N PHE A 51 -0.38 7.66 -9.96
CA PHE A 51 -0.71 8.86 -9.21
C PHE A 51 0.55 9.74 -9.06
N SER A 52 0.48 10.98 -9.50
CA SER A 52 1.68 11.81 -9.68
C SER A 52 2.30 12.26 -8.36
N ASP A 53 1.49 12.51 -7.33
CA ASP A 53 1.97 13.06 -6.06
C ASP A 53 2.03 11.99 -4.95
N MET A 54 3.24 11.61 -4.55
CA MET A 54 3.46 10.68 -3.44
C MET A 54 3.12 11.29 -2.08
N GLN A 55 3.29 12.62 -1.92
CA GLN A 55 3.09 13.30 -0.64
C GLN A 55 1.60 13.33 -0.25
N GLU A 56 0.71 13.53 -1.23
CA GLU A 56 -0.73 13.41 -1.00
C GLU A 56 -1.12 12.01 -0.54
N LEU A 57 -0.55 10.96 -1.14
CA LEU A 57 -0.80 9.58 -0.72
C LEU A 57 -0.30 9.32 0.70
N ILE A 58 0.89 9.81 1.04
CA ILE A 58 1.45 9.73 2.40
C ILE A 58 0.54 10.45 3.40
N LEU A 59 -0.01 11.61 3.04
CA LEU A 59 -0.91 12.39 3.90
C LEU A 59 -2.25 11.68 4.14
N LEU A 60 -2.81 11.07 3.09
CA LEU A 60 -4.09 10.35 3.13
C LEU A 60 -3.99 8.98 3.83
N ALA A 61 -2.85 8.31 3.74
CA ALA A 61 -2.68 6.97 4.27
C ALA A 61 -2.45 6.96 5.79
N ASP A 62 -3.09 6.03 6.48
CA ASP A 62 -2.92 5.84 7.93
C ASP A 62 -1.68 4.99 8.27
N VAL A 63 -1.35 4.02 7.40
CA VAL A 63 -0.26 3.05 7.60
C VAL A 63 0.47 2.84 6.28
N LEU A 64 1.80 2.74 6.32
CA LEU A 64 2.62 2.34 5.17
C LEU A 64 3.07 0.88 5.29
N LEU A 65 2.89 0.09 4.23
CA LEU A 65 3.55 -1.21 4.06
C LEU A 65 4.60 -1.06 2.93
N THR A 66 5.86 -1.39 3.18
CA THR A 66 6.90 -1.26 2.15
C THR A 66 8.09 -2.18 2.42
N ASP A 67 8.70 -2.71 1.36
CA ASP A 67 9.85 -3.61 1.42
C ASP A 67 11.19 -2.83 1.43
N TYR A 68 11.32 -1.80 0.59
CA TYR A 68 12.46 -0.88 0.64
C TYR A 68 12.17 0.43 -0.12
N SER A 69 11.43 1.36 0.49
CA SER A 69 11.16 2.69 -0.09
C SER A 69 11.68 3.82 0.79
N SER A 70 12.17 4.89 0.18
CA SER A 70 12.50 6.14 0.86
C SER A 70 11.26 6.81 1.48
N ALA A 71 10.05 6.41 1.09
CA ALA A 71 8.78 6.89 1.66
C ALA A 71 8.63 6.60 3.16
N ILE A 72 9.43 5.67 3.72
CA ILE A 72 9.49 5.42 5.16
C ILE A 72 9.86 6.69 5.92
N PHE A 73 10.80 7.48 5.41
CA PHE A 73 11.27 8.69 6.09
C PHE A 73 10.16 9.73 6.23
N ASP A 74 9.31 9.88 5.21
CA ASP A 74 8.17 10.80 5.26
C ASP A 74 7.12 10.34 6.29
N PHE A 75 6.84 9.03 6.34
CA PHE A 75 5.95 8.47 7.38
C PHE A 75 6.51 8.61 8.79
N MET A 76 7.82 8.45 8.97
CA MET A 76 8.50 8.68 10.24
C MET A 76 8.38 10.15 10.67
N LEU A 77 8.58 11.10 9.75
CA LEU A 77 8.45 12.53 10.05
C LEU A 77 7.02 12.90 10.48
N LEU A 78 6.01 12.22 9.93
CA LEU A 78 4.61 12.41 10.28
C LEU A 78 4.16 11.62 11.52
N ASN A 79 5.07 10.91 12.20
CA ASN A 79 4.76 9.99 13.30
C ASN A 79 3.66 8.96 12.95
N LYS A 80 3.62 8.53 11.69
CA LYS A 80 2.67 7.53 11.22
C LYS A 80 3.28 6.12 11.32
N PRO A 81 2.47 5.10 11.64
CA PRO A 81 2.93 3.73 11.67
C PRO A 81 3.36 3.27 10.27
N TYR A 82 4.45 2.51 10.22
CA TYR A 82 4.92 1.84 9.02
C TYR A 82 5.36 0.41 9.35
N VAL A 83 5.19 -0.50 8.40
CA VAL A 83 5.64 -1.89 8.48
C VAL A 83 6.61 -2.14 7.33
N ARG A 84 7.79 -2.63 7.69
CA ARG A 84 8.78 -3.10 6.73
C ARG A 84 8.80 -4.63 6.72
N TYR A 85 8.74 -5.24 5.54
CA TYR A 85 8.72 -6.70 5.36
C TYR A 85 9.74 -7.18 4.34
#